data_AF-A0A923WXD2-F1
#
_entry.id   AF-A0A923WXD2-F1
#
_cell.length_a   1.000
_cell.length_b   1.000
_cell.length_c   1.000
_cell.angle_alpha   90.00
_cell.angle_beta   90.00
_cell.angle_gamma   90.00
#
_symmetry.space_group_name_H-M   'P 1'
#
loop_
_entity.id
_entity.type
_entity.pdbx_description
1 polymer ?
#
loop_
_entity_poly.entity_id
_entity_poly.type
_entity_poly.pdbx_seq_one_letter_code
_entity_poly.pdbx_strand_id
1 'polypeptide(L)'
;MNIQNTSSFYKFNFEELSVVAGGQSVLDQPRLNIHNLNEADSFLKSYGFDISVEKDRVNLWYFHRRALVLLTSKLKFAENEIPEIVRVPDKLADLRHLLIWASSPKADSLQRWSCAMLRCIHVF
;
A
#
# COMPACT_ATOMS: atom_id res chain seq x y z
N MET A 1 -7.27 -19.95 33.57
CA MET A 1 -8.11 -19.73 32.38
C MET A 1 -8.59 -18.29 32.42
N ASN A 2 -8.03 -17.43 31.57
CA ASN A 2 -8.52 -16.07 31.29
C ASN A 2 -7.98 -15.65 29.92
N ILE A 3 -8.83 -15.79 28.91
CA ILE A 3 -8.66 -15.23 27.57
C ILE A 3 -9.37 -13.87 27.62
N GLN A 4 -8.71 -12.76 27.26
CA GLN A 4 -9.18 -11.53 26.54
C GLN A 4 -7.93 -10.59 26.52
N ASN A 5 -7.44 -9.91 25.48
CA ASN A 5 -8.01 -9.36 24.26
C ASN A 5 -6.82 -8.88 23.37
N THR A 6 -6.52 -9.55 22.24
CA THR A 6 -5.50 -9.07 21.28
C THR A 6 -6.14 -8.10 20.29
N SER A 7 -6.43 -6.88 20.74
CA SER A 7 -7.01 -5.83 19.89
C SER A 7 -5.89 -4.97 19.28
N SER A 8 -5.68 -5.15 17.98
CA SER A 8 -5.13 -4.21 16.98
C SER A 8 -4.27 -3.03 17.50
N PHE A 9 -2.94 -3.18 17.43
CA PHE A 9 -1.96 -2.15 17.83
C PHE A 9 -1.40 -1.33 16.65
N TYR A 10 -2.19 -1.11 15.58
CA TYR A 10 -1.84 -0.11 14.57
C TYR A 10 -2.84 1.04 14.61
N LYS A 11 -2.64 1.96 15.54
CA LYS A 11 -3.29 3.28 15.48
C LYS A 11 -2.74 3.99 14.25
N PHE A 12 -3.58 4.18 13.25
CA PHE A 12 -3.25 4.93 12.04
C PHE A 12 -2.92 6.38 12.41
N ASN A 13 -1.65 6.76 12.30
CA ASN A 13 -1.24 8.15 12.46
C ASN A 13 -1.26 8.83 11.08
N PHE A 14 -2.21 9.73 10.90
CA PHE A 14 -2.38 10.53 9.68
C PHE A 14 -1.12 11.35 9.33
N GLU A 15 -0.36 11.76 10.36
CA GLU A 15 0.88 12.49 10.19
C GLU A 15 1.97 11.62 9.55
N GLU A 16 2.06 10.33 9.90
CA GLU A 16 3.04 9.40 9.32
C GLU A 16 2.82 9.20 7.81
N LEU A 17 1.57 9.17 7.35
CA LEU A 17 1.29 9.05 5.92
C LEU A 17 1.68 10.33 5.15
N SER A 18 1.44 11.49 5.77
CA SER A 18 1.84 12.79 5.22
C SER A 18 3.35 12.99 5.18
N VAL A 19 4.06 12.42 6.16
CA VAL A 19 5.52 12.38 6.26
C VAL A 19 6.11 11.51 5.14
N VAL A 20 5.52 10.34 4.86
CA VAL A 20 5.96 9.44 3.77
C VAL A 20 5.72 10.06 2.38
N ALA A 21 4.56 10.69 2.16
CA ALA A 21 4.26 11.38 0.90
C ALA A 21 5.05 12.70 0.74
N GLY A 22 5.28 13.43 1.84
CA GLY A 22 5.98 14.72 1.91
C GLY A 22 7.51 14.64 2.08
N GLY A 23 8.08 13.44 2.28
CA GLY A 23 9.53 13.21 2.26
C GLY A 23 10.28 13.36 3.59
N GLN A 24 9.60 13.29 4.74
CA GLN A 24 10.29 13.17 6.04
C GLN A 24 10.40 11.70 6.47
N SER A 25 11.47 11.37 7.20
CA SER A 25 11.92 9.98 7.42
C SER A 25 11.12 9.30 8.55
N VAL A 26 10.48 8.17 8.23
CA VAL A 26 9.89 7.25 9.22
C VAL A 26 10.98 6.27 9.65
N LEU A 27 11.80 6.68 10.62
CA LEU A 27 13.03 5.96 11.00
C LEU A 27 12.80 4.58 11.64
N ASP A 28 11.59 4.29 12.13
CA ASP A 28 11.35 3.11 12.98
C ASP A 28 10.41 2.03 12.39
N GLN A 29 10.01 2.14 11.11
CA GLN A 29 9.09 1.17 10.52
C GLN A 29 9.84 0.12 9.68
N PRO A 30 9.63 -1.19 9.90
CA PRO A 30 10.28 -2.21 9.10
C PRO A 30 9.93 -1.99 7.63
N ARG A 31 10.95 -1.73 6.82
CA ARG A 31 10.78 -1.52 5.39
C ARG A 31 10.31 -2.84 4.77
N LEU A 32 9.26 -2.76 3.98
CA LEU A 32 8.86 -3.86 3.10
C LEU A 32 10.06 -4.25 2.23
N ASN A 33 10.40 -5.53 2.14
CA ASN A 33 11.56 -6.00 1.39
C ASN A 33 11.17 -7.07 0.37
N ILE A 34 10.49 -6.63 -0.70
CA ILE A 34 9.97 -7.43 -1.80
C ILE A 34 10.61 -6.94 -3.11
N HIS A 35 11.28 -7.82 -3.84
CA HIS A 35 12.08 -7.43 -5.01
C HIS A 35 11.58 -8.00 -6.33
N ASN A 36 10.66 -8.97 -6.29
CA ASN A 36 10.13 -9.62 -7.48
C ASN A 36 8.67 -10.06 -7.30
N LEU A 37 8.05 -10.45 -8.42
CA LEU A 37 6.63 -10.84 -8.45
C LEU A 37 6.33 -12.10 -7.63
N ASN A 38 7.29 -13.03 -7.48
CA ASN A 38 7.09 -14.26 -6.69
C ASN A 38 7.05 -13.96 -5.19
N GLU A 39 7.92 -13.07 -4.71
CA GLU A 39 7.89 -12.57 -3.34
C GLU A 39 6.62 -11.78 -3.08
N ALA A 40 6.21 -10.92 -4.03
CA ALA A 40 4.97 -10.16 -3.94
C ALA A 40 3.73 -11.08 -3.89
N ASP A 41 3.72 -12.14 -4.70
CA ASP A 41 2.66 -13.16 -4.69
C ASP A 41 2.60 -13.91 -3.35
N SER A 42 3.76 -14.33 -2.82
CA SER A 42 3.86 -14.98 -1.51
C SER A 42 3.36 -14.07 -0.39
N PHE A 43 3.68 -12.78 -0.47
CA PHE A 43 3.18 -11.78 0.47
C PHE A 43 1.66 -11.66 0.42
N LEU A 44 1.07 -11.50 -0.78
CA LEU A 44 -0.40 -11.46 -0.94
C LEU A 44 -1.07 -12.72 -0.38
N LYS A 45 -0.49 -13.89 -0.63
CA LYS A 45 -0.98 -15.17 -0.09
C LYS A 45 -0.94 -15.22 1.44
N SER A 46 0.09 -14.66 2.08
CA SER A 46 0.12 -14.56 3.55
C SER A 46 -0.98 -13.66 4.13
N TYR A 47 -1.50 -12.73 3.32
CA TYR A 47 -2.66 -11.89 3.64
C TYR A 47 -3.99 -12.52 3.19
N GLY A 48 -3.97 -13.75 2.67
CA GLY A 48 -5.16 -14.48 2.23
C GLY A 48 -5.69 -14.10 0.84
N PHE A 49 -4.87 -13.45 0.00
CA PHE A 49 -5.22 -13.15 -1.38
C PHE A 49 -4.41 -14.00 -2.36
N ASP A 50 -5.09 -14.66 -3.30
CA ASP A 50 -4.45 -15.38 -4.41
C ASP A 50 -4.74 -14.68 -5.74
N ILE A 51 -3.72 -14.11 -6.38
CA ILE A 51 -3.90 -13.38 -7.65
C ILE A 51 -4.35 -14.28 -8.81
N SER A 52 -4.24 -15.61 -8.69
CA SER A 52 -4.78 -16.55 -9.69
C SER A 52 -6.31 -16.68 -9.59
N VAL A 53 -6.90 -16.29 -8.46
CA VAL A 53 -8.34 -16.30 -8.22
C VAL A 53 -8.96 -14.97 -8.64
N GLU A 54 -9.92 -14.99 -9.58
CA GLU A 54 -10.56 -13.77 -10.11
C GLU A 54 -11.21 -12.93 -9.01
N LYS A 55 -11.89 -13.57 -8.06
CA LYS A 55 -12.52 -12.87 -6.93
C LYS A 55 -11.51 -12.05 -6.12
N ASP A 56 -10.33 -12.60 -5.88
CA ASP A 56 -9.29 -11.93 -5.10
C ASP A 56 -8.65 -10.79 -5.91
N ARG A 57 -8.46 -10.97 -7.22
CA ARG A 57 -8.06 -9.87 -8.12
C ARG A 57 -9.04 -8.71 -8.06
N VAL A 58 -10.34 -8.99 -8.17
CA VAL A 58 -11.39 -7.96 -8.08
C VAL A 58 -11.35 -7.25 -6.73
N ASN A 59 -11.19 -7.99 -5.64
CA ASN A 59 -11.07 -7.41 -4.30
C ASN A 59 -9.83 -6.51 -4.14
N LEU A 60 -8.67 -6.95 -4.62
CA LEU A 60 -7.42 -6.16 -4.58
C LEU A 60 -7.59 -4.84 -5.34
N TRP A 61 -8.19 -4.87 -6.53
CA TRP A 61 -8.48 -3.66 -7.29
C TRP A 61 -9.55 -2.77 -6.65
N TYR A 62 -10.53 -3.36 -5.96
CA TYR A 62 -11.48 -2.61 -5.15
C TYR A 62 -10.77 -1.86 -4.02
N PHE A 63 -9.84 -2.50 -3.30
CA PHE A 63 -9.06 -1.84 -2.25
C PHE A 63 -8.14 -0.75 -2.81
N HIS A 64 -7.52 -0.97 -3.96
CA HIS A 64 -6.73 0.06 -4.67
C HIS A 64 -7.56 1.32 -4.92
N ARG A 65 -8.77 1.19 -5.47
CA ARG A 65 -9.66 2.34 -5.73
C ARG A 65 -10.05 3.05 -4.44
N ARG A 66 -10.37 2.30 -3.37
CA ARG A 66 -10.70 2.89 -2.06
C ARG A 66 -9.51 3.62 -1.44
N ALA A 67 -8.31 3.07 -1.58
CA ALA A 67 -7.08 3.70 -1.13
C ALA A 67 -6.80 5.01 -1.87
N LEU A 68 -7.03 5.05 -3.20
CA LEU A 68 -6.93 6.29 -3.97
C LEU A 68 -7.95 7.35 -3.52
N VAL A 69 -9.19 6.95 -3.23
CA VAL A 69 -10.21 7.84 -2.65
C VAL A 69 -9.80 8.35 -1.27
N LEU A 70 -9.20 7.51 -0.43
CA LEU A 70 -8.67 7.93 0.87
C LEU A 70 -7.57 8.99 0.71
N LEU A 71 -6.58 8.74 -0.15
CA LEU A 71 -5.49 9.68 -0.45
C LEU A 71 -6.00 11.04 -0.94
N THR A 72 -6.93 11.03 -1.91
CA THR A 72 -7.38 12.26 -2.57
C THR A 72 -8.46 13.00 -1.78
N SER A 73 -9.50 12.28 -1.34
CA SER A 73 -10.70 12.89 -0.79
C SER A 73 -10.58 13.19 0.70
N LYS A 74 -9.88 12.36 1.45
CA LYS A 74 -9.74 12.50 2.90
C LYS A 74 -8.42 13.16 3.29
N LEU A 75 -7.31 12.74 2.67
CA LEU A 75 -5.99 13.28 2.97
C LEU A 75 -5.61 14.50 2.11
N LYS A 76 -6.46 14.85 1.14
CA LYS A 76 -6.36 16.08 0.35
C LYS A 76 -5.10 16.20 -0.50
N PHE A 77 -4.44 15.08 -0.81
CA PHE A 77 -3.40 15.05 -1.84
C PHE A 77 -4.01 15.30 -3.20
N ALA A 78 -3.33 16.07 -4.04
CA ALA A 78 -3.78 16.32 -5.39
C ALA A 78 -3.44 15.11 -6.28
N GLU A 79 -4.35 14.74 -7.18
CA GLU A 79 -4.18 13.56 -8.03
C GLU A 79 -2.92 13.63 -8.92
N ASN A 80 -2.52 14.83 -9.32
CA ASN A 80 -1.34 15.06 -10.14
C ASN A 80 -0.02 14.89 -9.37
N GLU A 81 -0.05 14.86 -8.04
CA GLU A 81 1.11 14.52 -7.22
C GLU A 81 1.38 13.00 -7.24
N ILE A 82 0.33 12.20 -7.46
CA ILE A 82 0.38 10.75 -7.49
C ILE A 82 0.74 10.28 -8.92
N PRO A 83 1.85 9.53 -9.10
CA PRO A 83 2.24 9.02 -10.42
C PRO A 83 1.11 8.24 -11.09
N GLU A 84 0.91 8.46 -12.39
CA GLU A 84 -0.14 7.76 -13.16
C GLU A 84 0.00 6.24 -13.07
N ILE A 85 1.24 5.76 -13.08
CA ILE A 85 1.57 4.33 -12.96
C ILE A 85 1.16 3.72 -11.61
N VAL A 86 0.90 4.55 -10.58
CA VAL A 86 0.38 4.11 -9.28
C VAL A 86 -1.14 4.25 -9.21
N ARG A 87 -1.70 5.36 -9.71
CA ARG A 87 -3.14 5.68 -9.56
C ARG A 87 -4.04 5.09 -10.64
N VAL A 88 -3.55 4.84 -11.86
CA VAL A 88 -4.36 4.36 -12.99
C VAL A 88 -4.21 2.85 -13.12
N PRO A 89 -5.29 2.05 -12.94
CA PRO A 89 -5.23 0.58 -13.01
C PRO A 89 -4.59 0.05 -14.29
N ASP A 90 -4.97 0.60 -15.45
CA ASP A 90 -4.46 0.16 -16.76
C ASP A 90 -2.97 0.44 -16.94
N LYS A 91 -2.42 1.47 -16.27
CA LYS A 91 -0.99 1.80 -16.30
C LYS A 91 -0.20 0.96 -15.30
N LEU A 92 -0.80 0.69 -14.13
CA LEU A 92 -0.22 -0.17 -13.11
C LEU A 92 -0.12 -1.63 -13.61
N ALA A 93 -1.17 -2.10 -14.30
CA ALA A 93 -1.40 -3.43 -14.86
C ALA A 93 -1.39 -4.59 -13.84
N ASP A 94 -0.49 -4.57 -12.86
CA ASP A 94 -0.35 -5.56 -11.79
C ASP A 94 -0.10 -4.87 -10.46
N LEU A 95 -0.99 -5.11 -9.50
CA LEU A 95 -0.95 -4.51 -8.16
C LEU A 95 0.30 -4.91 -7.37
N ARG A 96 0.90 -6.06 -7.68
CA ARG A 96 2.16 -6.52 -7.07
C ARG A 96 3.33 -5.56 -7.33
N HIS A 97 3.27 -4.76 -8.40
CA HIS A 97 4.28 -3.73 -8.62
C HIS A 97 4.32 -2.68 -7.51
N LEU A 98 3.19 -2.38 -6.85
CA LEU A 98 3.18 -1.46 -5.70
C LEU A 98 4.04 -2.01 -4.55
N LEU A 99 3.97 -3.32 -4.29
CA LEU A 99 4.79 -3.99 -3.27
C LEU A 99 6.28 -3.86 -3.61
N ILE A 100 6.65 -4.13 -4.87
CA ILE A 100 8.03 -4.04 -5.34
C ILE A 100 8.55 -2.60 -5.28
N TRP A 101 7.78 -1.63 -5.75
CA TRP A 101 8.20 -0.24 -5.76
C TRP A 101 8.30 0.34 -4.36
N ALA A 102 7.38 0.00 -3.44
CA ALA A 102 7.46 0.41 -2.05
C ALA A 102 8.72 -0.14 -1.34
N SER A 103 9.23 -1.28 -1.80
CA SER A 103 10.46 -1.92 -1.35
C SER A 103 11.74 -1.41 -2.02
N SER A 104 11.64 -0.46 -2.96
CA SER A 104 12.81 0.14 -3.59
C SER A 104 13.68 0.84 -2.54
N PRO A 105 15.02 0.65 -2.57
CA PRO A 105 15.92 1.40 -1.69
C PRO A 105 16.01 2.89 -2.09
N LYS A 106 15.54 3.25 -3.29
CA LYS A 106 15.50 4.64 -3.75
C LYS A 106 14.28 5.33 -3.13
N ALA A 107 14.50 6.42 -2.41
CA ALA A 107 13.44 7.28 -1.88
C ALA A 107 12.89 8.21 -2.97
N ASP A 108 12.46 7.65 -4.10
CA ASP A 108 11.89 8.40 -5.21
C ASP A 108 10.36 8.55 -5.09
N SER A 109 9.76 9.32 -6.00
CA SER A 109 8.31 9.56 -6.00
C SER A 109 7.52 8.24 -6.08
N LEU A 110 7.99 7.29 -6.89
CA LEU A 110 7.31 6.03 -7.13
C LEU A 110 7.28 5.16 -5.86
N GLN A 111 8.41 5.07 -5.15
CA GLN A 111 8.51 4.36 -3.89
C GLN A 111 7.58 4.96 -2.82
N ARG A 112 7.60 6.29 -2.66
CA ARG A 112 6.78 7.00 -1.66
C ARG A 112 5.29 6.79 -1.89
N TRP A 113 4.83 6.97 -3.13
CA TRP A 113 3.42 6.83 -3.46
C TRP A 113 2.94 5.38 -3.44
N SER A 114 3.81 4.43 -3.80
CA SER A 114 3.48 3.01 -3.64
C SER A 114 3.34 2.64 -2.16
N CYS A 115 4.21 3.15 -1.29
CA CYS A 115 4.10 2.95 0.16
C CYS A 115 2.81 3.60 0.71
N ALA A 116 2.51 4.84 0.34
CA ALA A 116 1.30 5.53 0.76
C ALA A 116 0.02 4.79 0.31
N MET A 117 0.00 4.28 -0.94
CA MET A 117 -1.10 3.48 -1.47
C MET A 117 -1.29 2.18 -0.66
N LEU A 118 -0.22 1.42 -0.41
CA LEU A 118 -0.28 0.17 0.35
C LEU A 118 -0.75 0.37 1.80
N ARG A 119 -0.30 1.43 2.46
CA ARG A 119 -0.77 1.80 3.80
C ARG A 119 -2.26 2.11 3.81
N CYS A 120 -2.75 2.80 2.79
CA CYS A 120 -4.18 3.08 2.64
C CYS A 120 -4.99 1.81 2.35
N ILE A 121 -4.45 0.87 1.57
CA ILE A 121 -5.07 -0.44 1.32
C ILE A 121 -5.23 -1.21 2.64
N HIS A 122 -4.19 -1.23 3.48
CA HIS A 122 -4.16 -1.96 4.76
C HIS A 122 -5.15 -1.42 5.82
N VAL A 123 -5.85 -0.30 5.56
CA VAL A 123 -6.91 0.21 6.45
C VAL A 123 -8.22 -0.56 6.29
N PHE A 124 -8.42 -1.28 5.19
CA PHE A 124 -9.66 -2.00 4.86
C PHE A 124 -9.55 -3.50 5.12
#